data_AF-A0AAN8QC12-F1
#
_entry.id   AF-A0AAN8QC12-F1
#
_cell.length_a   1.000
_cell.length_b   1.000
_cell.length_c   1.000
_cell.angle_alpha   90.00
_cell.angle_beta   90.00
_cell.angle_gamma   90.00
#
_symmetry.space_group_name_H-M   'P 1'
#
loop_
_entity.id
_entity.type
_entity.pdbx_description
1 polymer ?
#
loop_
_entity_poly.entity_id
_entity_poly.type
_entity_poly.pdbx_seq_one_letter_code
_entity_poly.pdbx_strand_id
1 'polypeptide(L)' 'MINSPHGAYIPTCDYQGQYTPEQCWGSTGSCWCVTCNGQKIKGTETPPGTAPIKCATLICS' A
#
# COMPACT_ATOMS: atom_id res chain seq x y z
N MET A 1 9.98 25.29 -5.36
CA MET A 1 9.47 24.00 -5.88
C MET A 1 9.74 22.90 -4.87
N ILE A 2 8.79 22.67 -3.94
CA ILE A 2 8.42 21.39 -3.33
C ILE A 2 7.25 21.71 -2.39
N ASN A 3 6.04 21.66 -2.96
CA ASN A 3 4.81 21.50 -2.19
C ASN A 3 4.49 20.00 -2.21
N SER A 4 5.33 19.19 -1.57
CA SER A 4 4.92 17.84 -1.22
C SER A 4 4.24 17.98 0.14
N PRO A 5 2.95 17.67 0.30
CA PRO A 5 2.35 17.71 1.61
C PRO A 5 3.12 16.69 2.44
N HIS A 6 3.80 17.15 3.49
CA HIS A 6 4.49 16.27 4.41
C HIS A 6 3.45 15.26 4.91
N GLY A 7 3.61 14.00 4.51
CA GLY A 7 2.64 12.95 4.76
C GLY A 7 1.76 12.54 3.57
N ALA A 8 2.08 12.91 2.32
CA ALA A 8 1.44 12.29 1.16
C ALA A 8 1.68 10.76 1.13
N TYR A 9 0.70 10.02 0.64
CA TYR A 9 0.87 8.60 0.37
C TYR A 9 1.80 8.41 -0.84
N ILE A 10 2.86 7.63 -0.65
CA ILE A 10 3.79 7.22 -1.69
C ILE A 10 3.57 5.72 -1.90
N PRO A 11 3.16 5.28 -3.11
CA PRO A 11 3.01 3.86 -3.37
C PRO A 11 4.36 3.14 -3.38
N THR A 12 4.38 1.96 -2.77
CA THR A 12 5.48 1.01 -2.90
C THR A 12 5.32 0.22 -4.19
N CYS A 13 6.43 0.01 -4.89
CA CYS A 13 6.51 -0.80 -6.10
C CYS A 13 7.65 -1.83 -5.97
N ASP A 14 7.53 -2.94 -6.70
CA ASP A 14 8.56 -3.96 -6.79
C ASP A 14 9.67 -3.60 -7.80
N TYR A 15 10.63 -4.52 -7.98
CA TYR A 15 11.77 -4.33 -8.89
C TYR A 15 11.38 -4.25 -10.38
N GLN A 16 10.18 -4.70 -10.75
CA GLN A 16 9.62 -4.60 -12.09
C GLN A 16 8.81 -3.30 -12.28
N GLY A 17 8.65 -2.50 -11.22
CA GLY A 17 7.84 -1.29 -11.21
C GLY A 17 6.35 -1.54 -11.02
N GLN A 18 5.94 -2.76 -10.65
CA GLN A 18 4.55 -3.09 -10.34
C GLN A 18 4.22 -2.72 -8.90
N TYR A 19 2.95 -2.42 -8.61
CA TYR A 19 2.52 -2.14 -7.23
C TYR A 19 2.71 -3.38 -6.36
N THR A 20 3.35 -3.22 -5.20
CA THR A 20 3.40 -4.32 -4.23
C THR A 20 2.00 -4.58 -3.69
N PRO A 21 1.61 -5.85 -3.45
CA PRO A 21 0.28 -6.18 -2.95
C PRO A 21 -0.07 -5.50 -1.62
N GLU A 22 0.92 -5.19 -0.80
CA GLU A 22 0.79 -4.43 0.44
C GLU A 22 1.30 -3.01 0.24
N GLN A 23 0.46 -2.03 0.55
CA GLN A 23 0.82 -0.62 0.54
C GLN A 23 0.67 -0.05 1.95
N CYS A 24 1.69 0.63 2.43
CA CYS A 24 1.69 1.26 3.74
C CYS A 24 1.87 2.77 3.61
N TRP A 25 0.99 3.51 4.27
CA TRP A 25 1.12 4.95 4.39
C TRP A 25 1.89 5.30 5.64
N GLY A 26 3.20 5.51 5.50
CA GLY A 26 4.08 5.79 6.64
C GLY A 26 3.69 6.99 7.49
N SER A 27 2.95 7.97 6.93
CA SER A 27 2.49 9.14 7.69
C SER A 27 1.35 8.85 8.66
N THR A 28 0.46 7.92 8.32
CA THR A 28 -0.68 7.54 9.16
C THR A 28 -0.41 6.24 9.91
N GLY A 29 0.54 5.43 9.42
CA GLY A 29 0.83 4.09 9.89
C GLY A 29 -0.20 3.05 9.46
N SER A 30 -1.13 3.40 8.55
CA SER A 30 -2.11 2.47 8.02
C SER A 30 -1.54 1.69 6.84
N CYS A 31 -1.83 0.39 6.77
CA CYS A 31 -1.48 -0.44 5.61
C CYS A 31 -2.76 -1.00 4.98
N TRP A 32 -2.72 -1.33 3.69
CA TRP A 32 -3.83 -1.96 2.98
C TRP A 32 -3.34 -2.80 1.82
N CYS A 33 -4.19 -3.71 1.35
CA CYS A 33 -3.91 -4.46 0.14
C CYS A 33 -4.36 -3.69 -1.10
N VAL A 34 -3.57 -3.80 -2.18
CA VAL A 34 -3.93 -3.29 -3.50
C VAL A 34 -3.95 -4.38 -4.55
N THR A 35 -4.64 -4.11 -5.66
CA THR A 35 -4.50 -4.90 -6.88
C THR A 35 -3.24 -4.53 -7.64
N CYS A 36 -2.89 -5.33 -8.66
CA CYS A 36 -1.78 -5.03 -9.58
C CYS A 36 -1.85 -3.65 -10.24
N ASN A 37 -3.06 -3.09 -10.36
CA ASN A 37 -3.29 -1.75 -10.89
C ASN A 37 -3.22 -0.65 -9.81
N GLY A 38 -2.82 -0.99 -8.59
CA GLY A 38 -2.74 -0.07 -7.45
C GLY A 38 -4.10 0.23 -6.78
N GLN A 39 -5.16 -0.54 -7.07
CA GLN A 39 -6.48 -0.29 -6.48
C GLN A 39 -6.60 -0.90 -5.10
N LYS A 40 -6.91 -0.07 -4.09
CA LYS A 40 -7.16 -0.52 -2.72
C LYS A 40 -8.33 -1.51 -2.63
N ILE A 41 -8.08 -2.65 -1.99
CA ILE A 41 -9.08 -3.69 -1.74
C ILE A 41 -9.87 -3.30 -0.49
N LYS A 42 -11.19 -3.19 -0.63
CA LYS A 42 -12.08 -2.80 0.47
C LYS A 42 -11.98 -3.82 1.62
N GLY A 43 -11.88 -3.32 2.85
CA GLY A 43 -11.81 -4.15 4.06
C GLY A 43 -10.42 -4.71 4.39
N THR A 44 -9.40 -4.36 3.61
CA THR A 44 -8.00 -4.77 3.88
C THR A 44 -7.17 -3.68 4.56
N GLU A 45 -7.77 -2.53 4.87
CA GLU A 45 -7.07 -1.46 5.59
C GLU A 45 -6.93 -1.82 7.06
N THR A 46 -5.68 -1.82 7.53
CA THR A 46 -5.32 -2.03 8.91
C THR A 46 -4.87 -0.73 9.56
N PRO A 47 -5.30 -0.45 10.80
CA PRO A 47 -4.75 0.65 11.58
C PRO A 47 -3.33 0.32 12.09
N PRO A 48 -2.56 1.35 12.51
CA PRO A 48 -1.22 1.17 13.05
C PRO A 48 -1.18 0.17 14.21
N GLY A 49 -0.20 -0.73 14.20
CA GLY A 49 -0.02 -1.73 15.27
C GLY A 49 -0.90 -2.98 15.13
N THR A 50 -1.65 -3.12 14.04
CA THR A 50 -2.39 -4.35 13.72
C THR A 50 -1.46 -5.39 13.08
N ALA A 51 -1.75 -6.67 13.28
CA ALA A 51 -1.03 -7.74 12.60
C ALA A 51 -1.07 -7.55 11.07
N PRO A 52 0.04 -7.83 10.36
CA PRO A 52 0.10 -7.68 8.91
C PRO A 52 -0.93 -8.58 8.24
N ILE A 53 -1.78 -7.99 7.38
CA ILE A 53 -2.69 -8.76 6.53
C ILE A 53 -1.85 -9.43 5.45
N LYS A 54 -2.01 -10.74 5.29
CA LYS A 54 -1.44 -11.44 4.14
C LYS A 54 -2.17 -11.02 2.88
N CYS A 55 -1.69 -9.97 2.24
CA CYS A 55 -2.11 -9.62 0.89
C CYS A 55 -1.68 -10.77 -0.03
N ALA A 56 -2.65 -11.50 -0.57
CA ALA A 56 -2.38 -12.67 -1.40
C ALA A 56 -1.57 -12.24 -2.64
N THR A 57 -0.44 -12.89 -2.88
CA THR A 57 0.41 -12.70 -4.07
C THR A 57 -0.34 -12.98 -5.38
N LEU A 58 -1.50 -13.64 -5.34
CA LEU A 58 -2.32 -14.03 -6.50
C LEU A 58 -2.96 -12.87 -7.27
N ILE A 59 -2.73 -11.61 -6.89
CA ILE A 59 -3.35 -10.44 -7.53
C ILE A 59 -2.42 -9.84 -8.62
N CYS A 60 -1.19 -10.34 -8.71
CA CYS A 60 -0.27 -10.09 -9.81
C CYS A 60 0.23 -11.44 -10.31
N SER A 61 -0.21 -11.82 -11.51
CA SER A 61 0.16 -13.07 -12.19
C SER A 61 1.59 -13.02 -12.70
#